data_AF-K8DXI4-F1
#
_entry.id   AF-K8DXI4-F1
#
_cell.length_a   1.000
_cell.length_b   1.000
_cell.length_c   1.000
_cell.angle_alpha   90.00
_cell.angle_beta   90.00
_cell.angle_gamma   90.00
#
_symmetry.space_group_name_H-M   'P 1'
#
loop_
_entity.id
_entity.type
_entity.pdbx_description
1 polymer ?
#
loop_
_entity_poly.entity_id
_entity_poly.type
_entity_poly.pdbx_seq_one_letter_code
_entity_poly.pdbx_strand_id
1 'polypeptide(L)'
;MNQLTNQAVKLAKRQAQLAYLDITEREEQIMAAHKDLFTREADRTVDNFYRHVLKFPYLKELIAKYSTVERLKETQKQYFISLCDPVDENYINRRLAIGKKHQQIGLYPKWYLGSYQIYNAEIQRILTDHHGSCTEAYAEALTAFLKRLNLDMQLAIENYILDQLQQLIAFQQDIGSVAEIIDDIAEQTNMLSLNASIEAARAGDHGRTFAVVAQEVRKLAERSSQSAKDIAKMVISNQQAIEKMKKSAEE
;
A
#
# COMPACT_ATOMS: atom_id res chain seq x y z
N MET A 1 22.71 8.38 4.71
CA MET A 1 22.36 8.95 3.39
C MET A 1 21.65 10.28 3.63
N ASN A 2 22.15 11.37 3.06
CA ASN A 2 21.64 12.72 3.32
C ASN A 2 20.30 12.95 2.58
N GLN A 3 19.42 13.82 3.07
CA GLN A 3 18.08 14.04 2.50
C GLN A 3 18.10 14.40 1.00
N LEU A 4 19.12 15.15 0.57
CA LEU A 4 19.35 15.51 -0.83
C LEU A 4 19.60 14.29 -1.73
N THR A 5 20.30 13.26 -1.22
CA THR A 5 20.55 12.01 -1.95
C THR A 5 19.26 11.22 -2.15
N ASN A 6 18.37 11.20 -1.15
CA ASN A 6 17.09 10.51 -1.26
C ASN A 6 16.13 11.19 -2.24
N GLN A 7 16.13 12.53 -2.30
CA GLN A 7 15.30 13.27 -3.24
C GLN A 7 15.76 13.08 -4.70
N ALA A 8 17.07 13.09 -4.94
CA ALA A 8 17.63 12.85 -6.27
C ALA A 8 17.31 11.44 -6.79
N VAL A 9 17.41 10.41 -5.93
CA VAL A 9 17.04 9.03 -6.28
C VAL A 9 15.56 8.91 -6.61
N LYS A 10 14.69 9.53 -5.79
CA LYS A 10 13.23 9.54 -6.04
C LYS A 10 12.90 10.19 -7.39
N LEU A 11 13.54 11.32 -7.70
CA LEU A 11 13.34 12.01 -8.97
C LEU A 11 13.78 11.16 -10.17
N ALA A 12 14.96 10.54 -10.09
CA ALA A 12 15.48 9.68 -11.15
C ALA A 12 14.53 8.49 -11.44
N LYS A 13 13.98 7.87 -10.39
CA LYS A 13 12.97 6.79 -10.52
C LYS A 13 11.69 7.27 -11.20
N ARG A 14 11.20 8.46 -10.85
CA ARG A 14 10.02 9.06 -11.53
C ARG A 14 10.29 9.36 -12.99
N GLN A 15 11.47 9.88 -13.33
CA GLN A 15 11.85 10.10 -14.72
C GLN A 15 11.91 8.79 -15.51
N ALA A 16 12.47 7.72 -14.93
CA ALA A 16 12.48 6.40 -15.55
C ALA A 16 11.05 5.85 -15.77
N GLN A 17 10.16 6.03 -14.80
CA GLN A 17 8.75 5.64 -14.91
C GLN A 17 8.03 6.37 -16.06
N LEU A 18 8.22 7.70 -16.17
CA LEU A 18 7.63 8.49 -17.26
C LEU A 18 8.21 8.11 -18.63
N ALA A 19 9.52 7.85 -18.69
CA ALA A 19 10.18 7.37 -19.90
C ALA A 19 9.67 5.99 -20.32
N TYR A 20 9.43 5.07 -19.38
CA TYR A 20 8.88 3.74 -19.68
C TYR A 20 7.46 3.81 -20.25
N LEU A 21 6.65 4.76 -19.79
CA LEU A 21 5.32 5.02 -20.31
C LEU A 21 5.31 5.84 -21.61
N ASP A 22 6.48 6.25 -22.09
CA ASP A 22 6.65 7.11 -23.26
C ASP A 22 5.79 8.39 -23.16
N ILE A 23 5.76 9.00 -21.97
CA ILE A 23 5.11 10.30 -21.74
C ILE A 23 6.14 11.37 -22.12
N THR A 24 6.06 11.87 -23.35
CA THR A 24 6.97 12.89 -23.86
C THR A 24 6.35 14.29 -23.80
N GLU A 25 7.11 15.31 -24.20
CA GLU A 25 6.58 16.66 -24.37
C GLU A 25 5.42 16.71 -25.36
N ARG A 26 5.40 15.83 -26.38
CA ARG A 26 4.30 15.72 -27.34
C ARG A 26 3.02 15.28 -26.66
N GLU A 27 3.08 14.24 -25.81
CA GLU A 27 1.91 13.82 -25.02
C GLU A 27 1.43 14.96 -24.12
N GLU A 28 2.32 15.67 -23.43
CA GLU A 28 1.94 16.80 -22.58
C GLU A 28 1.25 17.92 -23.37
N GLN A 29 1.72 18.24 -24.58
CA GLN A 29 1.08 19.21 -25.47
C GLN A 29 -0.31 18.75 -25.92
N ILE A 30 -0.47 17.46 -26.27
CA ILE A 30 -1.77 16.87 -26.59
C ILE A 30 -2.69 16.98 -25.39
N MET A 31 -2.24 16.59 -24.19
CA MET A 31 -3.05 16.66 -22.97
C MET A 31 -3.51 18.09 -22.68
N ALA A 32 -2.60 19.07 -22.79
CA ALA A 32 -2.90 20.48 -22.58
C ALA A 32 -3.94 21.02 -23.58
N ALA A 33 -3.84 20.64 -24.87
CA ALA A 33 -4.78 21.06 -25.91
C ALA A 33 -6.23 20.61 -25.66
N HIS A 34 -6.44 19.54 -24.88
CA HIS A 34 -7.77 19.00 -24.56
C HIS A 34 -8.37 19.57 -23.26
N LYS A 35 -7.65 20.44 -22.52
CA LYS A 35 -8.08 20.92 -21.20
C LYS A 35 -9.43 21.65 -21.22
N ASP A 36 -9.66 22.50 -22.21
CA ASP A 36 -10.93 23.24 -22.34
C ASP A 36 -12.10 22.31 -22.68
N LEU A 37 -11.85 21.32 -23.55
CA LEU A 37 -12.85 20.29 -23.88
C LEU A 37 -13.22 19.49 -22.63
N PHE A 38 -12.22 19.02 -21.87
CA PHE A 38 -12.44 18.24 -20.65
C PHE A 38 -13.12 19.05 -19.56
N THR A 39 -12.83 20.35 -19.46
CA THR A 39 -13.52 21.27 -18.54
C THR A 39 -15.01 21.35 -18.84
N ARG A 40 -15.40 21.45 -20.12
CA ARG A 40 -16.82 21.47 -20.53
C ARG A 40 -17.53 20.15 -20.28
N GLU A 41 -16.84 19.02 -20.45
CA GLU A 41 -17.41 17.68 -20.28
C GLU A 41 -17.39 17.18 -18.82
N ALA A 42 -16.71 17.90 -17.91
CA ALA A 42 -16.40 17.40 -16.58
C ALA A 42 -17.65 17.09 -15.73
N ASP A 43 -18.67 17.95 -15.78
CA ASP A 43 -19.94 17.73 -15.08
C ASP A 43 -20.62 16.42 -15.51
N ARG A 44 -20.78 16.23 -16.81
CA ARG A 44 -21.41 15.03 -17.39
C ARG A 44 -20.64 13.76 -17.05
N THR A 45 -19.31 13.80 -17.18
CA THR A 45 -18.42 12.67 -16.88
C THR A 45 -18.55 12.25 -15.42
N VAL A 46 -18.50 13.21 -14.49
CA VAL A 46 -18.58 12.95 -13.06
C VAL A 46 -19.97 12.46 -12.65
N ASP A 47 -21.03 12.98 -13.26
CA ASP A 47 -22.39 12.47 -13.06
C ASP A 47 -22.52 11.01 -13.48
N ASN A 48 -21.96 10.65 -14.64
CA ASN A 48 -21.93 9.27 -15.12
C ASN A 48 -21.11 8.36 -14.18
N PHE A 49 -19.99 8.87 -13.68
CA PHE A 49 -19.15 8.18 -12.68
C PHE A 49 -19.94 7.82 -11.43
N TYR A 50 -20.56 8.79 -10.76
CA TYR A 50 -21.32 8.49 -9.53
C TYR A 50 -22.59 7.70 -9.82
N ARG A 51 -23.25 7.89 -10.98
CA ARG A 51 -24.38 7.04 -11.38
C ARG A 51 -23.97 5.56 -11.48
N HIS A 52 -22.74 5.27 -11.91
CA HIS A 52 -22.21 3.92 -11.93
C HIS A 52 -21.82 3.43 -10.53
N VAL A 53 -21.01 4.21 -9.80
CA VAL A 53 -20.49 3.85 -8.47
C VAL A 53 -21.62 3.55 -7.48
N LEU A 54 -22.70 4.34 -7.50
CA LEU A 54 -23.84 4.18 -6.58
C LEU A 54 -24.69 2.94 -6.83
N LYS A 55 -24.45 2.18 -7.92
CA LYS A 55 -25.07 0.86 -8.15
C LYS A 55 -24.54 -0.21 -7.20
N PHE A 56 -23.40 0.04 -6.56
CA PHE A 56 -22.74 -0.93 -5.68
C PHE A 56 -22.96 -0.55 -4.22
N PRO A 57 -23.71 -1.35 -3.42
CA PRO A 57 -24.07 -1.01 -2.04
C PRO A 57 -22.87 -0.69 -1.16
N TYR A 58 -21.81 -1.50 -1.24
CA TYR A 58 -20.56 -1.28 -0.50
C TYR A 58 -19.95 0.10 -0.76
N LEU A 59 -19.89 0.55 -2.01
CA LEU A 59 -19.32 1.86 -2.36
C LEU A 59 -20.22 3.00 -1.89
N LYS A 60 -21.55 2.81 -1.96
CA LYS A 60 -22.53 3.77 -1.45
C LYS A 60 -22.38 3.97 0.07
N GLU A 61 -22.28 2.88 0.83
CA GLU A 61 -22.05 2.91 2.27
C GLU A 61 -20.73 3.59 2.62
N LEU A 62 -19.66 3.28 1.86
CA LEU A 62 -18.36 3.88 2.07
C LEU A 62 -18.39 5.40 1.84
N ILE A 63 -19.04 5.86 0.77
CA ILE A 63 -19.24 7.29 0.51
C ILE A 63 -20.01 7.92 1.66
N ALA A 64 -21.15 7.36 2.05
CA ALA A 64 -22.00 7.92 3.11
C ALA A 64 -21.29 8.02 4.47
N LYS A 65 -20.34 7.11 4.75
CA LYS A 65 -19.54 7.13 5.98
C LYS A 65 -18.53 8.27 6.03
N TYR A 66 -17.94 8.65 4.89
CA TYR A 66 -16.78 9.57 4.87
C TYR A 66 -17.04 10.90 4.15
N SER A 67 -18.11 11.03 3.36
CA SER A 67 -18.41 12.22 2.57
C SER A 67 -19.87 12.25 2.06
N THR A 68 -20.14 13.14 1.10
CA THR A 68 -21.38 13.18 0.32
C THR A 68 -21.08 13.12 -1.17
N VAL A 69 -22.05 12.69 -1.98
CA VAL A 69 -21.88 12.61 -3.44
C VAL A 69 -21.62 14.00 -4.02
N GLU A 70 -22.34 15.02 -3.56
CA GLU A 70 -22.24 16.40 -4.04
C GLU A 70 -20.82 16.94 -3.84
N ARG A 71 -20.26 16.76 -2.64
CA ARG A 71 -18.89 17.19 -2.34
C ARG A 71 -17.87 16.42 -3.16
N LEU A 72 -18.06 15.10 -3.27
CA LEU A 72 -17.13 14.25 -4.00
C LEU A 72 -17.14 14.54 -5.50
N LYS A 73 -18.31 14.84 -6.08
CA LYS A 73 -18.43 15.26 -7.48
C LYS A 73 -17.52 16.44 -7.79
N GLU A 74 -17.47 17.46 -6.93
CA GLU A 74 -16.58 18.60 -7.21
C GLU A 74 -15.10 18.23 -7.12
N THR A 75 -14.70 17.44 -6.13
CA THR A 75 -13.31 16.97 -6.08
C THR A 75 -12.96 16.06 -7.26
N GLN A 76 -13.90 15.24 -7.72
CA GLN A 76 -13.72 14.33 -8.84
C GLN A 76 -13.69 15.08 -10.19
N LYS A 77 -14.43 16.19 -10.30
CA LYS A 77 -14.38 17.11 -11.43
C LYS A 77 -13.00 17.73 -11.57
N GLN A 78 -12.46 18.26 -10.48
CA GLN A 78 -11.10 18.80 -10.45
C GLN A 78 -10.05 17.73 -10.78
N TYR A 79 -10.23 16.51 -10.27
CA TYR A 79 -9.39 15.38 -10.64
C TYR A 79 -9.42 15.11 -12.16
N PHE A 80 -10.61 14.98 -12.75
CA PHE A 80 -10.79 14.69 -14.17
C PHE A 80 -10.16 15.77 -15.06
N ILE A 81 -10.40 17.06 -14.76
CA ILE A 81 -9.79 18.17 -15.51
C ILE A 81 -8.28 18.17 -15.36
N SER A 82 -7.78 17.90 -14.15
CA SER A 82 -6.33 17.88 -13.90
C SER A 82 -5.61 16.77 -14.65
N LEU A 83 -6.29 15.77 -15.24
CA LEU A 83 -5.64 14.82 -16.15
C LEU A 83 -4.91 15.54 -17.30
N CYS A 84 -5.37 16.72 -17.70
CA CYS A 84 -4.74 17.56 -18.72
C CYS A 84 -3.63 18.48 -18.19
N ASP A 85 -3.35 18.49 -16.89
CA ASP A 85 -2.28 19.31 -16.31
C ASP A 85 -0.89 18.71 -16.61
N PRO A 86 0.19 19.51 -16.55
CA PRO A 86 1.56 19.01 -16.63
C PRO A 86 1.86 17.94 -15.56
N VAL A 87 2.60 16.88 -15.92
CA VAL A 87 3.13 15.91 -14.94
C VAL A 87 4.35 16.48 -14.22
N ASP A 88 4.12 17.38 -13.29
CA ASP A 88 5.12 17.92 -12.39
C ASP A 88 5.10 17.22 -11.01
N GLU A 89 5.98 17.65 -10.10
CA GLU A 89 6.02 17.12 -8.74
C GLU A 89 4.69 17.37 -7.99
N ASN A 90 4.00 18.47 -8.27
CA ASN A 90 2.70 18.78 -7.66
C ASN A 90 1.61 17.82 -8.16
N TYR A 91 1.59 17.48 -9.44
CA TYR A 91 0.71 16.47 -10.02
C TYR A 91 0.91 15.13 -9.31
N ILE A 92 2.15 14.65 -9.25
CA ILE A 92 2.49 13.37 -8.62
C ILE A 92 2.10 13.35 -7.14
N ASN A 93 2.46 14.38 -6.38
CA ASN A 93 2.13 14.47 -4.95
C ASN A 93 0.62 14.50 -4.70
N ARG A 94 -0.15 15.20 -5.55
CA ARG A 94 -1.62 15.17 -5.48
C ARG A 94 -2.17 13.75 -5.72
N ARG A 95 -1.67 13.02 -6.73
CA ARG A 95 -2.11 11.64 -7.01
C ARG A 95 -1.78 10.67 -5.88
N LEU A 96 -0.57 10.75 -5.33
CA LEU A 96 -0.18 9.98 -4.16
C LEU A 96 -1.11 10.28 -2.97
N ALA A 97 -1.40 11.55 -2.70
CA ALA A 97 -2.30 11.94 -1.61
C ALA A 97 -3.73 11.38 -1.80
N ILE A 98 -4.25 11.39 -3.02
CA ILE A 98 -5.56 10.78 -3.35
C ILE A 98 -5.51 9.27 -3.09
N GLY A 99 -4.47 8.58 -3.55
CA GLY A 99 -4.28 7.15 -3.30
C GLY A 99 -4.26 6.80 -1.81
N LYS A 100 -3.52 7.59 -1.02
CA LYS A 100 -3.48 7.47 0.44
C LYS A 100 -4.85 7.67 1.08
N LYS A 101 -5.65 8.64 0.62
CA LYS A 101 -7.01 8.86 1.15
C LYS A 101 -7.93 7.68 0.89
N HIS A 102 -7.87 7.08 -0.30
CA HIS A 102 -8.66 5.88 -0.61
C HIS A 102 -8.23 4.68 0.23
N GLN A 103 -6.92 4.50 0.44
CA GLN A 103 -6.40 3.46 1.33
C GLN A 103 -6.89 3.66 2.77
N GLN A 104 -6.83 4.88 3.30
CA GLN A 104 -7.24 5.21 4.68
C GLN A 104 -8.72 4.96 4.96
N ILE A 105 -9.60 5.14 3.97
CA ILE A 105 -11.02 4.82 4.12
C ILE A 105 -11.32 3.33 3.92
N GLY A 106 -10.32 2.52 3.56
CA GLY A 106 -10.48 1.10 3.31
C GLY A 106 -11.12 0.78 1.96
N LEU A 107 -11.00 1.66 0.96
CA LEU A 107 -11.44 1.34 -0.40
C LEU A 107 -10.55 0.25 -0.97
N TYR A 108 -11.11 -0.90 -1.33
CA TYR A 108 -10.30 -1.98 -1.87
C TYR A 108 -9.78 -1.66 -3.29
N PRO A 109 -8.50 -1.96 -3.63
CA PRO A 109 -7.88 -1.57 -4.91
C PRO A 109 -8.66 -1.97 -6.15
N LYS A 110 -9.35 -3.12 -6.15
CA LYS A 110 -10.15 -3.57 -7.31
C LYS A 110 -11.24 -2.58 -7.71
N TRP A 111 -11.87 -1.91 -6.74
CA TRP A 111 -12.89 -0.90 -7.00
C TRP A 111 -12.28 0.40 -7.47
N TYR A 112 -11.13 0.76 -6.89
CA TYR A 112 -10.42 1.96 -7.27
C TYR A 112 -9.88 1.85 -8.71
N LEU A 113 -9.16 0.76 -9.03
CA LEU A 113 -8.67 0.47 -10.38
C LEU A 113 -9.82 0.27 -11.37
N GLY A 114 -10.88 -0.44 -10.98
CA GLY A 114 -12.07 -0.63 -11.83
C GLY A 114 -12.75 0.69 -12.21
N SER A 115 -12.67 1.72 -11.37
CA SER A 115 -13.26 3.04 -11.66
C SER A 115 -12.62 3.75 -12.85
N TYR A 116 -11.35 3.44 -13.17
CA TYR A 116 -10.68 3.98 -14.35
C TYR A 116 -11.29 3.48 -15.66
N GLN A 117 -11.97 2.34 -15.66
CA GLN A 117 -12.72 1.90 -16.85
C GLN A 117 -13.84 2.88 -17.20
N ILE A 118 -14.42 3.55 -16.20
CA ILE A 118 -15.44 4.58 -16.43
C ILE A 118 -14.79 5.79 -17.13
N TYR A 119 -13.60 6.19 -16.69
CA TYR A 119 -12.83 7.23 -17.34
C TYR A 119 -12.42 6.87 -18.78
N ASN A 120 -11.95 5.64 -19.01
CA ASN A 120 -11.64 5.17 -20.37
C ASN A 120 -12.84 5.32 -21.30
N ALA A 121 -14.04 4.89 -20.86
CA ALA A 121 -15.25 4.98 -21.66
C ALA A 121 -15.67 6.44 -21.94
N GLU A 122 -15.61 7.32 -20.94
CA GLU A 122 -15.96 8.74 -21.13
C GLU A 122 -14.95 9.47 -22.00
N ILE A 123 -13.64 9.24 -21.80
CA ILE A 123 -12.58 9.81 -22.64
C ILE A 123 -12.76 9.36 -24.09
N GLN A 124 -12.98 8.06 -24.31
CA GLN A 124 -13.19 7.53 -25.66
C GLN A 124 -14.39 8.21 -26.34
N ARG A 125 -15.50 8.39 -25.60
CA ARG A 125 -16.68 9.11 -26.10
C ARG A 125 -16.33 10.56 -26.44
N ILE A 126 -15.74 11.31 -25.52
CA ILE A 126 -15.39 12.73 -25.69
C ILE A 126 -14.48 12.93 -26.90
N LEU A 127 -13.45 12.09 -27.04
CA LEU A 127 -12.52 12.19 -28.16
C LEU A 127 -13.16 11.77 -29.49
N THR A 128 -14.06 10.79 -29.48
CA THR A 128 -14.83 10.40 -30.67
C THR A 128 -15.74 11.54 -31.13
N ASP A 129 -16.45 12.17 -30.19
CA ASP A 129 -17.34 13.31 -30.46
C ASP A 129 -16.56 14.52 -31.00
N HIS A 130 -15.32 14.73 -30.55
CA HIS A 130 -14.50 15.89 -30.92
C HIS A 130 -13.72 15.71 -32.23
N HIS A 131 -13.03 14.58 -32.40
CA HIS A 131 -12.12 14.33 -33.53
C HIS A 131 -12.71 13.43 -34.61
N GLY A 132 -13.85 12.79 -34.34
CA GLY A 132 -14.37 11.69 -35.14
C GLY A 132 -13.63 10.38 -34.89
N SER A 133 -14.35 9.26 -34.93
CA SER A 133 -13.73 7.93 -34.86
C SER A 133 -12.81 7.69 -36.05
N CYS A 134 -11.67 7.02 -35.82
CA CYS A 134 -10.71 6.59 -36.85
C CYS A 134 -9.86 7.70 -37.49
N THR A 135 -9.76 8.88 -36.86
CA THR A 135 -8.77 9.89 -37.26
C THR A 135 -7.43 9.68 -36.56
N GLU A 136 -6.35 10.17 -37.16
CA GLU A 136 -5.02 10.17 -36.54
C GLU A 136 -5.02 11.00 -35.24
N ALA A 137 -5.66 12.17 -35.26
CA ALA A 137 -5.83 13.01 -34.08
C ALA A 137 -6.55 12.29 -32.92
N TYR A 138 -7.60 11.52 -33.22
CA TYR A 138 -8.26 10.67 -32.22
C TYR A 138 -7.31 9.62 -31.65
N ALA A 139 -6.58 8.90 -32.51
CA ALA A 139 -5.68 7.84 -32.09
C ALA A 139 -4.53 8.37 -31.20
N GLU A 140 -3.96 9.52 -31.57
CA GLU A 140 -2.92 10.19 -30.79
C GLU A 140 -3.44 10.67 -29.44
N ALA A 141 -4.60 11.35 -29.42
CA ALA A 141 -5.22 11.82 -28.18
C ALA A 141 -5.56 10.65 -27.26
N LEU A 142 -6.20 9.61 -27.78
CA LEU A 142 -6.57 8.44 -26.99
C LEU A 142 -5.33 7.77 -26.39
N THR A 143 -4.26 7.62 -27.18
CA THR A 143 -3.00 7.05 -26.70
C THR A 143 -2.40 7.88 -25.57
N ALA A 144 -2.36 9.21 -25.69
CA ALA A 144 -1.87 10.11 -24.64
C ALA A 144 -2.69 9.97 -23.34
N PHE A 145 -4.02 9.91 -23.44
CA PHE A 145 -4.88 9.71 -22.26
C PHE A 145 -4.72 8.31 -21.64
N LEU A 146 -4.56 7.26 -22.44
CA LEU A 146 -4.30 5.92 -21.92
C LEU A 146 -2.96 5.85 -21.17
N LYS A 147 -1.90 6.48 -21.70
CA LYS A 147 -0.62 6.64 -21.00
C LYS A 147 -0.81 7.39 -19.68
N ARG A 148 -1.57 8.50 -19.68
CA ARG A 148 -1.85 9.28 -18.47
C ARG A 148 -2.62 8.50 -17.40
N LEU A 149 -3.68 7.80 -17.78
CA LEU A 149 -4.45 6.98 -16.84
C LEU A 149 -3.63 5.80 -16.31
N ASN A 150 -2.75 5.23 -17.12
CA ASN A 150 -1.83 4.19 -16.66
C ASN A 150 -0.88 4.71 -15.57
N LEU A 151 -0.28 5.90 -15.77
CA LEU A 151 0.52 6.57 -14.74
C LEU A 151 -0.28 6.78 -13.45
N ASP A 152 -1.49 7.32 -13.57
CA ASP A 152 -2.36 7.58 -12.41
C ASP A 152 -2.72 6.31 -11.64
N MET A 153 -2.98 5.19 -12.33
CA MET A 153 -3.20 3.89 -11.69
C MET A 153 -1.97 3.43 -10.90
N GLN A 154 -0.75 3.58 -11.46
CA GLN A 154 0.49 3.22 -10.77
C GLN A 154 0.71 4.07 -9.51
N LEU A 155 0.51 5.39 -9.60
CA LEU A 155 0.63 6.30 -8.45
C LEU A 155 -0.45 6.04 -7.38
N ALA A 156 -1.67 5.69 -7.81
CA ALA A 156 -2.79 5.42 -6.92
C ALA A 156 -2.55 4.21 -6.02
N ILE A 157 -1.92 3.14 -6.54
CA ILE A 157 -1.68 1.90 -5.80
C ILE A 157 -0.39 1.90 -4.98
N GLU A 158 0.55 2.81 -5.27
CA GLU A 158 1.86 2.87 -4.60
C GLU A 158 1.70 2.94 -3.07
N ASN A 159 0.79 3.78 -2.58
CA ASN A 159 0.53 3.91 -1.14
C ASN A 159 -0.15 2.67 -0.52
N TYR A 160 -0.88 1.87 -1.30
CA TYR A 160 -1.44 0.61 -0.79
C TYR A 160 -0.33 -0.40 -0.50
N ILE A 161 0.66 -0.49 -1.40
CA ILE A 161 1.80 -1.41 -1.25
C ILE A 161 2.65 -0.98 -0.05
N LEU A 162 2.98 0.32 0.03
CA LEU A 162 3.81 0.86 1.12
C LEU A 162 3.15 0.67 2.49
N ASP A 163 1.85 0.93 2.60
CA ASP A 163 1.11 0.75 3.85
C ASP A 163 1.05 -0.72 4.28
N GLN A 164 0.77 -1.65 3.36
CA GLN A 164 0.79 -3.09 3.66
C GLN A 164 2.16 -3.56 4.14
N LEU A 165 3.24 -3.11 3.48
CA LEU A 165 4.60 -3.43 3.92
C LEU A 165 4.90 -2.87 5.31
N GLN A 166 4.47 -1.64 5.62
CA GLN A 166 4.64 -1.04 6.95
C GLN A 166 3.88 -1.81 8.03
N GLN A 167 2.64 -2.22 7.76
CA GLN A 167 1.87 -3.04 8.71
C GLN A 167 2.53 -4.40 8.96
N LEU A 168 3.08 -5.04 7.92
CA LEU A 168 3.83 -6.28 8.08
C LEU A 168 5.10 -6.09 8.92
N ILE A 169 5.83 -4.99 8.74
CA ILE A 169 7.01 -4.67 9.57
C ILE A 169 6.61 -4.49 11.03
N ALA A 170 5.56 -3.72 11.31
CA ALA A 170 5.10 -3.47 12.67
C ALA A 170 4.67 -4.78 13.36
N PHE A 171 3.84 -5.59 12.68
CA PHE A 171 3.42 -6.89 13.18
C PHE A 171 4.61 -7.82 13.48
N GLN A 172 5.66 -7.72 12.66
CA GLN A 172 6.84 -8.53 12.82
C GLN A 172 7.73 -8.11 14.00
N GLN A 173 7.76 -6.81 14.31
CA GLN A 173 8.40 -6.29 15.51
C GLN A 173 7.66 -6.77 16.77
N ASP A 174 6.32 -6.77 16.74
CA ASP A 174 5.51 -7.26 17.85
C ASP A 174 5.78 -8.75 18.14
N ILE A 175 5.82 -9.61 17.11
CA ILE A 175 6.18 -11.03 17.27
C ILE A 175 7.59 -11.18 17.87
N GLY A 176 8.56 -10.38 17.40
CA GLY A 176 9.92 -10.39 17.94
C GLY A 176 9.94 -10.07 19.42
N SER A 177 9.21 -9.04 19.86
CA SER A 177 9.13 -8.65 21.28
C SER A 177 8.49 -9.74 22.15
N VAL A 178 7.45 -10.42 21.64
CA VAL A 178 6.81 -11.52 22.36
C VAL A 178 7.75 -12.72 22.47
N ALA A 179 8.52 -13.02 21.43
CA ALA A 179 9.51 -14.09 21.47
C ALA A 179 10.61 -13.82 22.52
N GLU A 180 11.07 -12.57 22.63
CA GLU A 180 12.04 -12.15 23.65
C GLU A 180 11.49 -12.35 25.07
N ILE A 181 10.24 -11.91 25.32
CA ILE A 181 9.57 -12.12 26.62
C ILE A 181 9.45 -13.63 26.96
N ILE A 182 9.17 -14.48 25.97
CA ILE A 182 9.09 -15.93 26.19
C ILE A 182 10.47 -16.51 26.54
N ASP A 183 11.55 -16.06 25.89
CA ASP A 183 12.91 -16.49 26.20
C ASP A 183 13.31 -16.08 27.63
N ASP A 184 12.98 -14.85 28.03
CA ASP A 184 13.21 -14.33 29.39
C ASP A 184 12.45 -15.15 30.45
N ILE A 185 11.18 -15.45 30.21
CA ILE A 185 10.36 -16.29 31.11
C ILE A 185 10.95 -17.70 31.18
N ALA A 186 11.38 -18.25 30.06
CA ALA A 186 12.01 -19.56 30.00
C ALA A 186 13.33 -19.57 30.81
N GLU A 187 14.17 -18.55 30.68
CA GLU A 187 15.41 -18.44 31.45
C GLU A 187 15.14 -18.33 32.96
N GLN A 188 14.19 -17.50 33.37
CA GLN A 188 13.79 -17.38 34.78
C GLN A 188 13.23 -18.71 35.31
N THR A 189 12.41 -19.41 34.52
CA THR A 189 11.84 -20.72 34.88
C THR A 189 12.93 -21.77 35.01
N ASN A 190 13.94 -21.73 34.13
CA ASN A 190 15.11 -22.60 34.20
C ASN A 190 15.91 -22.38 35.49
N MET A 191 16.11 -21.11 35.88
CA MET A 191 16.77 -20.75 37.14
C MET A 191 15.97 -21.17 38.37
N LEU A 192 14.64 -21.02 38.35
CA LEU A 192 13.76 -21.50 39.43
C LEU A 192 13.81 -23.02 39.57
N SER A 193 13.79 -23.74 38.46
CA SER A 193 13.94 -25.20 38.43
C SER A 193 15.30 -25.64 38.98
N LEU A 194 16.37 -24.92 38.66
CA LEU A 194 17.70 -25.21 39.20
C LEU A 194 17.73 -25.04 40.72
N ASN A 195 17.17 -23.96 41.24
CA ASN A 195 17.05 -23.72 42.68
C ASN A 195 16.21 -24.82 43.37
N ALA A 196 15.10 -25.22 42.76
CA ALA A 196 14.27 -26.33 43.26
C ALA A 196 15.03 -27.66 43.26
N SER A 197 15.87 -27.92 42.25
CA SER A 197 16.71 -29.12 42.20
C SER A 197 17.76 -29.13 43.32
N ILE A 198 18.37 -27.99 43.63
CA ILE A 198 19.33 -27.85 44.73
C ILE A 198 18.63 -28.11 46.07
N GLU A 199 17.46 -27.54 46.28
CA GLU A 199 16.72 -27.69 47.54
C GLU A 199 16.19 -29.12 47.71
N ALA A 200 15.74 -29.77 46.63
CA ALA A 200 15.39 -31.17 46.62
C ALA A 200 16.57 -32.08 47.00
N ALA A 201 17.79 -31.78 46.51
CA ALA A 201 19.00 -32.50 46.91
C ALA A 201 19.35 -32.29 48.39
N ARG A 202 19.17 -31.07 48.93
CA ARG A 202 19.37 -30.77 50.35
C ARG A 202 18.41 -31.50 51.27
N ALA A 203 17.16 -31.68 50.84
CA ALA A 203 16.14 -32.41 51.61
C ALA A 203 16.36 -33.95 51.64
N GLY A 204 17.37 -34.46 50.93
CA GLY A 204 17.69 -35.89 50.91
C GLY A 204 16.53 -36.75 50.40
N ASP A 205 16.18 -37.80 51.15
CA ASP A 205 15.10 -38.72 50.76
C ASP A 205 13.73 -38.05 50.68
N HIS A 206 13.48 -36.99 51.46
CA HIS A 206 12.22 -36.24 51.41
C HIS A 206 12.07 -35.39 50.14
N GLY A 207 13.17 -35.06 49.46
CA GLY A 207 13.17 -34.23 48.24
C GLY A 207 13.07 -35.01 46.94
N ARG A 208 13.09 -36.35 46.99
CA ARG A 208 13.25 -37.22 45.79
C ARG A 208 12.16 -37.01 44.73
N THR A 209 10.91 -36.84 45.14
CA THR A 209 9.77 -36.55 44.24
C THR A 209 9.81 -35.13 43.70
N PHE A 210 10.26 -34.17 44.52
CA PHE A 210 10.45 -32.77 44.12
C PHE A 210 11.56 -32.60 43.08
N ALA A 211 12.64 -33.40 43.17
CA ALA A 211 13.73 -33.39 42.20
C ALA A 211 13.24 -33.77 40.78
N VAL A 212 12.33 -34.73 40.67
CA VAL A 212 11.74 -35.13 39.37
C VAL A 212 10.93 -34.00 38.76
N VAL A 213 10.09 -33.33 39.55
CA VAL A 213 9.31 -32.17 39.10
C VAL A 213 10.24 -31.05 38.65
N ALA A 214 11.26 -30.73 39.44
CA ALA A 214 12.23 -29.70 39.09
C ALA A 214 12.91 -30.01 37.74
N GLN A 215 13.33 -31.26 37.50
CA GLN A 215 13.93 -31.68 36.24
C GLN A 215 12.97 -31.53 35.04
N GLU A 216 11.69 -31.85 35.19
CA GLU A 216 10.70 -31.68 34.10
C GLU A 216 10.41 -30.20 33.81
N VAL A 217 10.33 -29.34 34.84
CA VAL A 217 10.24 -27.88 34.66
C VAL A 217 11.46 -27.34 33.92
N ARG A 218 12.66 -27.87 34.20
CA ARG A 218 13.90 -27.49 33.50
C ARG A 218 13.81 -27.78 32.01
N LYS A 219 13.43 -29.01 31.66
CA LYS A 219 13.28 -29.43 30.26
C LYS A 219 12.22 -28.60 29.54
N LEU A 220 11.12 -28.27 30.22
CA LEU A 220 10.08 -27.41 29.65
C LEU A 220 10.60 -25.99 29.39
N ALA A 221 11.37 -25.43 30.31
CA ALA A 221 12.01 -24.13 30.16
C ALA A 221 13.01 -24.13 29.00
N GLU A 222 13.92 -25.13 28.92
CA GLU A 222 14.87 -25.28 27.82
C GLU A 222 14.16 -25.39 26.45
N ARG A 223 13.07 -26.15 26.37
CA ARG A 223 12.23 -26.25 25.15
C ARG A 223 11.52 -24.94 24.80
N SER A 224 11.07 -24.19 25.80
CA SER A 224 10.41 -22.90 25.61
C SER A 224 11.40 -21.85 25.08
N SER A 225 12.61 -21.79 25.65
CA SER A 225 13.71 -20.95 25.17
C SER A 225 14.09 -21.30 23.72
N GLN A 226 14.20 -22.60 23.41
CA GLN A 226 14.50 -23.03 22.05
C GLN A 226 13.39 -22.60 21.06
N SER A 227 12.12 -22.74 21.44
CA SER A 227 10.99 -22.32 20.61
C SER A 227 10.99 -20.80 20.37
N ALA A 228 11.25 -20.02 21.42
CA ALA A 228 11.39 -18.56 21.32
C ALA A 228 12.51 -18.15 20.37
N LYS A 229 13.68 -18.80 20.45
CA LYS A 229 14.81 -18.59 19.53
C LYS A 229 14.46 -18.94 18.09
N ASP A 230 13.69 -20.00 17.87
CA ASP A 230 13.26 -20.37 16.51
C ASP A 230 12.24 -19.38 15.94
N ILE A 231 11.33 -18.85 16.77
CA ILE A 231 10.46 -17.72 16.40
C ILE A 231 11.32 -16.51 16.04
N ALA A 232 12.33 -16.14 16.83
CA ALA A 232 13.21 -15.02 16.53
C ALA A 232 13.96 -15.18 15.19
N LYS A 233 14.41 -16.40 14.86
CA LYS A 233 15.01 -16.70 13.54
C LYS A 233 14.00 -16.54 12.39
N MET A 234 12.78 -17.07 12.56
CA MET A 234 11.70 -16.84 11.59
C MET A 234 11.42 -15.35 11.45
N VAL A 235 11.54 -14.60 12.56
CA VAL A 235 11.30 -13.17 12.57
C VAL A 235 12.27 -12.45 11.62
N ILE A 236 13.56 -12.75 11.76
CA ILE A 236 14.64 -12.22 10.93
C ILE A 236 14.47 -12.62 9.46
N SER A 237 14.14 -13.89 9.18
CA SER A 237 13.96 -14.37 7.81
C SER A 237 12.83 -13.64 7.08
N ASN A 238 11.70 -13.44 7.75
CA ASN A 238 10.58 -12.68 7.22
C ASN A 238 10.92 -11.19 7.04
N GLN A 239 11.70 -10.58 7.94
CA GLN A 239 12.18 -9.20 7.75
C GLN A 239 13.02 -9.07 6.48
N GLN A 240 13.90 -10.03 6.18
CA GLN A 240 14.67 -10.05 4.93
C GLN A 240 13.77 -10.18 3.70
N ALA A 241 12.73 -11.02 3.78
CA ALA A 241 11.75 -11.15 2.70
C ALA A 241 10.97 -9.83 2.47
N ILE A 242 10.59 -9.15 3.55
CA ILE A 242 9.91 -7.85 3.49
C ILE A 242 10.83 -6.78 2.88
N GLU A 243 12.10 -6.74 3.28
CA GLU A 243 13.05 -5.77 2.73
C GLU A 243 13.28 -6.00 1.22
N LYS A 244 13.30 -7.27 0.78
CA LYS A 244 13.35 -7.61 -0.64
C LYS A 244 12.08 -7.14 -1.38
N MET A 245 10.89 -7.35 -0.81
CA MET A 245 9.63 -6.86 -1.39
C MET A 245 9.60 -5.34 -1.49
N LYS A 246 10.07 -4.64 -0.44
CA LYS A 246 10.18 -3.19 -0.44
C LYS A 246 11.12 -2.69 -1.54
N LYS A 247 12.30 -3.31 -1.68
CA LYS A 247 13.24 -2.96 -2.75
C LYS A 247 12.61 -3.15 -4.14
N SER A 248 11.91 -4.26 -4.37
CA SER A 248 11.22 -4.50 -5.64
C SER A 248 10.02 -3.58 -5.87
N ALA A 249 9.36 -3.07 -4.83
CA ALA A 249 8.30 -2.08 -4.97
C ALA A 249 8.83 -0.67 -5.28
N GLU A 250 10.11 -0.42 -4.99
CA GLU A 250 10.79 0.84 -5.26
C GLU A 250 11.56 0.84 -6.59
N GLU A 251 11.76 -0.30 -7.24
CA GLU A 251 12.46 -0.47 -8.53
C GLU A 251 11.48 -0.45 -9.71
#